data_AF-A0A6G3ZDF4-F1
#
_entry.id   AF-A0A6G3ZDF4-F1
#
_cell.length_a   1.000
_cell.length_b   1.000
_cell.length_c   1.000
_cell.angle_alpha   90.00
_cell.angle_beta   90.00
_cell.angle_gamma   90.00
#
_symmetry.space_group_name_H-M   'P 1'
#
loop_
_entity.id
_entity.type
_entity.pdbx_description
1 polymer ?
#
loop_
_entity_poly.entity_id
_entity_poly.type
_entity_poly.pdbx_seq_one_letter_code
_entity_poly.pdbx_strand_id
1 'polypeptide(L)' 'QALEMYQQLLGQRHPHVATSLHNLANLYKAQGHYEAAEPFYQKALTIRKQILGPDHPDTKSIKRNLQNLLEKKGSV' A
#
# COMPACT_ATOMS: atom_id res chain seq x y z
N GLN A 1 -1.19 -1.68 28.15
CA GLN A 1 -2.04 -2.39 27.15
C GLN A 1 -2.79 -1.43 26.22
N ALA A 2 -3.68 -0.53 26.68
CA ALA A 2 -4.37 0.40 25.78
C ALA A 2 -3.44 1.41 25.08
N LEU A 3 -2.46 1.96 25.79
CA LEU A 3 -1.52 2.95 25.24
C LEU A 3 -0.62 2.38 24.13
N GLU A 4 -0.14 1.14 24.28
CA GLU A 4 0.63 0.43 23.23
C GLU A 4 -0.23 0.10 22.01
N MET A 5 -1.50 -0.27 22.19
CA MET A 5 -2.43 -0.46 21.07
C MET A 5 -2.67 0.86 20.32
N TYR A 6 -2.85 1.96 21.04
CA TYR A 6 -2.98 3.29 20.45
C TYR A 6 -1.69 3.74 19.74
N GLN A 7 -0.51 3.52 20.33
CA GLN A 7 0.77 3.82 19.70
C GLN A 7 1.04 2.95 18.47
N GLN A 8 0.65 1.67 18.49
CA GLN A 8 0.70 0.81 17.29
C GLN A 8 -0.27 1.29 16.20
N LEU A 9 -1.49 1.70 16.55
CA LEU A 9 -2.46 2.23 15.60
C LEU A 9 -2.03 3.58 15.01
N LEU A 10 -1.49 4.48 15.83
CA LEU A 10 -1.22 5.87 15.46
C LEU A 10 0.19 6.10 14.88
N GLY A 11 1.18 5.29 15.23
CA GLY A 11 2.58 5.60 14.93
C GLY A 11 3.02 5.25 13.50
N GLN A 12 2.65 4.07 12.98
CA GLN A 12 3.12 3.57 11.67
C GLN A 12 2.14 2.62 10.96
N ARG A 13 1.09 2.14 11.66
CA ARG A 13 0.05 1.27 11.11
C ARG A 13 -1.30 1.98 11.02
N HIS A 14 -1.30 3.30 10.80
CA HIS A 14 -2.56 4.01 10.65
C HIS A 14 -3.17 3.71 9.26
N PRO A 15 -4.47 3.36 9.16
CA PRO A 15 -5.13 3.11 7.88
C PRO A 15 -4.94 4.24 6.86
N HIS A 16 -4.89 5.49 7.35
CA HIS A 16 -4.62 6.67 6.52
C HIS A 16 -3.22 6.69 5.91
N VAL A 17 -2.19 6.19 6.61
CA VAL A 17 -0.83 6.09 6.05
C VAL A 17 -0.82 5.15 4.86
N ALA A 18 -1.49 4.00 4.97
CA ALA A 18 -1.60 3.07 3.84
C ALA A 18 -2.38 3.68 2.67
N THR A 19 -3.44 4.45 2.94
CA THR A 19 -4.20 5.15 1.89
C THR A 19 -3.32 6.19 1.18
N SER A 20 -2.59 7.01 1.92
CA SER A 20 -1.69 8.03 1.33
C SER A 20 -0.58 7.39 0.49
N LEU A 21 0.03 6.31 0.98
CA LEU A 21 1.05 5.55 0.24
C LEU A 21 0.46 4.94 -1.04
N HIS A 22 -0.74 4.37 -0.98
CA HIS A 22 -1.42 3.82 -2.16
C HIS A 22 -1.72 4.90 -3.21
N ASN A 23 -2.16 6.08 -2.78
CA ASN A 23 -2.44 7.20 -3.67
C ASN A 23 -1.17 7.74 -4.32
N LEU A 24 -0.08 7.85 -3.56
CA LEU A 24 1.22 8.25 -4.09
C LEU A 24 1.74 7.24 -5.13
N ALA A 25 1.59 5.94 -4.86
CA ALA A 25 1.91 4.89 -5.83
C ALA A 25 1.07 5.01 -7.12
N ASN A 26 -0.24 5.27 -7.00
CA ASN A 26 -1.11 5.49 -8.16
C ASN A 26 -0.65 6.70 -8.99
N LEU A 27 -0.23 7.79 -8.34
CA LEU A 27 0.28 8.99 -9.01
C LEU A 27 1.54 8.69 -9.81
N TYR A 28 2.54 8.05 -9.20
CA TYR A 28 3.79 7.67 -9.89
C TYR A 28 3.52 6.69 -11.04
N LYS A 29 2.64 5.70 -10.84
CA LYS A 29 2.22 4.77 -11.90
C LYS A 29 1.57 5.52 -13.08
N ALA A 30 0.72 6.51 -12.81
CA ALA A 30 0.07 7.30 -13.85
C ALA A 30 1.07 8.16 -14.66
N GLN A 31 2.20 8.51 -14.05
CA GLN A 31 3.31 9.21 -14.72
C GLN A 31 4.29 8.26 -15.43
N GLY A 32 4.08 6.94 -15.38
CA GLY A 32 5.00 5.94 -15.94
C GLY A 32 6.23 5.65 -15.07
N HIS A 33 6.33 6.23 -13.88
CA HIS A 33 7.43 6.00 -12.93
C HIS A 33 7.18 4.72 -12.11
N TYR A 34 7.23 3.55 -12.76
CA TYR A 34 6.86 2.28 -12.13
C TYR A 34 7.82 1.86 -11.01
N GLU A 35 9.12 2.11 -11.16
CA GLU A 35 10.15 1.84 -10.16
C GLU A 35 9.93 2.64 -8.88
N ALA A 36 9.49 3.90 -9.03
CA ALA A 36 9.18 4.77 -7.91
C ALA A 36 7.87 4.38 -7.21
N ALA A 37 6.87 3.90 -7.96
CA ALA A 37 5.57 3.50 -7.42
C ALA A 37 5.60 2.17 -6.65
N GLU A 38 6.43 1.21 -7.07
CA GLU A 38 6.53 -0.12 -6.48
C GLU A 38 6.71 -0.14 -4.93
N PRO A 39 7.72 0.54 -4.35
CA PRO A 39 7.94 0.51 -2.90
C PRO A 39 6.75 1.08 -2.10
N PHE A 40 6.03 2.07 -2.66
CA PHE A 40 4.85 2.64 -2.01
C PHE A 40 3.69 1.65 -1.96
N TYR A 41 3.43 0.92 -3.05
CA TYR A 41 2.43 -0.16 -3.03
C TYR A 41 2.81 -1.28 -2.05
N GLN A 42 4.07 -1.70 -2.01
CA GLN A 42 4.53 -2.75 -1.09
C GLN A 42 4.35 -2.35 0.38
N LYS A 43 4.68 -1.09 0.72
CA LYS A 43 4.51 -0.56 2.08
C LYS A 43 3.03 -0.43 2.45
N ALA A 44 2.19 0.10 1.54
CA ALA A 44 0.74 0.18 1.74
C ALA A 44 0.11 -1.21 1.93
N LEU A 45 0.54 -2.20 1.14
CA LEU A 45 0.06 -3.57 1.20
C LEU A 45 0.42 -4.24 2.53
N THR A 46 1.66 -4.05 3.00
CA THR A 46 2.12 -4.57 4.29
C THR A 46 1.28 -4.03 5.43
N ILE A 47 1.03 -2.71 5.45
CA ILE A 47 0.23 -2.08 6.49
C ILE A 47 -1.23 -2.59 6.45
N ARG A 48 -1.87 -2.64 5.26
CA ARG A 48 -3.26 -3.13 5.17
C ARG A 48 -3.41 -4.61 5.50
N LYS A 49 -2.45 -5.46 5.13
CA LYS A 49 -2.42 -6.87 5.57
C LYS A 49 -2.37 -7.00 7.08
N GLN A 50 -1.56 -6.18 7.76
CA GLN A 50 -1.44 -6.22 9.22
C GLN A 50 -2.69 -5.73 9.95
N ILE A 51 -3.39 -4.72 9.42
CA ILE A 51 -4.57 -4.13 10.07
C ILE A 51 -5.86 -4.91 9.77
N LEU A 52 -6.07 -5.28 8.50
CA LEU A 52 -7.35 -5.77 8.00
C LEU A 52 -7.30 -7.24 7.54
N GLY A 53 -6.10 -7.82 7.48
CA GLY A 53 -5.88 -9.15 6.93
C GLY A 53 -5.73 -9.16 5.40
N PRO A 54 -5.27 -10.30 4.85
CA PRO A 54 -4.99 -10.47 3.43
C PRO A 54 -6.26 -10.48 2.56
N ASP A 55 -7.40 -10.88 3.13
CA ASP A 55 -8.64 -11.08 2.38
C ASP A 55 -9.56 -9.86 2.29
N HIS A 56 -9.26 -8.81 3.06
CA HIS A 56 -10.02 -7.58 3.05
C HIS A 56 -10.01 -6.91 1.66
N PRO A 57 -11.15 -6.36 1.20
CA PRO A 57 -11.26 -5.68 -0.11
C PRO A 57 -10.16 -4.65 -0.37
N ASP A 58 -9.86 -3.78 0.60
CA ASP A 58 -8.77 -2.79 0.49
C ASP A 58 -7.40 -3.43 0.25
N THR A 59 -7.08 -4.51 0.99
CA THR A 59 -5.82 -5.24 0.82
C THR A 59 -5.73 -5.86 -0.57
N LYS A 60 -6.83 -6.44 -1.06
CA LYS A 60 -6.93 -7.01 -2.42
C LYS A 60 -6.80 -5.93 -3.50
N SER A 61 -7.38 -4.75 -3.28
CA SER A 61 -7.27 -3.62 -4.20
C SER A 61 -5.81 -3.16 -4.38
N ILE A 62 -5.07 -2.99 -3.28
CA ILE A 62 -3.64 -2.64 -3.33
C ILE A 62 -2.84 -3.73 -4.03
N LYS A 63 -3.10 -5.01 -3.72
CA LYS A 63 -2.41 -6.15 -4.35
C LYS A 63 -2.61 -6.16 -5.88
N ARG A 64 -3.84 -5.97 -6.34
CA ARG A 64 -4.16 -5.90 -7.78
C ARG A 64 -3.43 -4.73 -8.44
N ASN A 65 -3.43 -3.55 -7.82
CA ASN A 65 -2.75 -2.40 -8.39
C ASN A 65 -1.23 -2.59 -8.49
N LEU A 66 -0.62 -3.27 -7.51
CA LEU A 66 0.78 -3.67 -7.57
C LEU A 66 1.04 -4.67 -8.71
N GLN A 67 0.17 -5.68 -8.90
CA GLN A 67 0.30 -6.63 -10.01
C GLN A 67 0.27 -5.92 -11.37
N ASN A 68 -0.72 -5.05 -11.58
CA ASN A 68 -0.82 -4.27 -12.82
C ASN A 68 0.42 -3.39 -13.05
N LEU A 69 1.02 -2.84 -11.98
CA LEU A 69 2.25 -2.08 -12.08
C LEU A 69 3.43 -2.96 -12.52
N LEU A 70 3.57 -4.16 -11.95
CA LEU A 70 4.66 -5.08 -12.29
C LEU A 70 4.55 -5.57 -13.74
N GLU A 71 3.33 -5.81 -14.23
CA GLU A 71 3.06 -6.12 -15.63
C GLU A 71 3.49 -4.98 -16.55
N LYS A 72 3.14 -3.73 -16.20
CA LYS A 72 3.55 -2.54 -16.98
C LYS A 72 5.06 -2.32 -16.96
N LYS A 73 5.70 -2.52 -15.81
CA LYS A 73 7.16 -2.41 -15.65
C LYS A 73 7.92 -3.43 -16.49
N GLY A 74 7.43 -4.67 -16.56
CA GLY A 74 8.05 -5.73 -17.38
C GLY A 74 7.70 -5.67 -18.87
N SER A 75 6.80 -4.77 -19.28
CA SER A 75 6.43 -4.56 -20.68
C SER A 75 7.18 -3.38 -21.34
N VAL A 76 8.09 -2.73 -20.61
CA VAL A 76 8.97 -1.64 -21.05
C VAL A 76 10.38 -2.18 -21.14
#